data_AF-A0A844QHW0-F1
#
_entry.id   AF-A0A844QHW0-F1
#
_cell.length_a   1.000
_cell.length_b   1.000
_cell.length_c   1.000
_cell.angle_alpha   90.00
_cell.angle_beta   90.00
_cell.angle_gamma   90.00
#
_symmetry.space_group_name_H-M   'P 1'
#
loop_
_entity.id
_entity.type
_entity.pdbx_description
1 polymer ?
#
loop_
_entity_poly.entity_id
_entity_poly.type
_entity_poly.pdbx_seq_one_letter_code
_entity_poly.pdbx_strand_id
1 'polypeptide(L)' 'MRPTYVYLVWNKSRSECVGFDEKADAIWTSKGCYPRGHNAFGTPTIGEVFRDCYAKEGGELFMQKVKVS' A
#
# COMPACT_ATOMS: atom_id res chain seq x y z
N MET A 1 17.13 9.92 -17.35
CA MET A 1 16.55 9.69 -16.02
C MET A 1 15.72 8.41 -16.07
N ARG A 2 15.84 7.53 -15.06
CA ARG A 2 14.92 6.38 -14.96
C ARG A 2 13.52 6.91 -14.62
N PRO A 3 12.44 6.36 -15.18
CA PRO A 3 11.10 6.80 -14.85
C PRO A 3 10.80 6.55 -13.36
N THR A 4 10.33 7.60 -12.67
CA THR A 4 9.85 7.51 -11.29
C THR A 4 8.46 6.89 -11.30
N TYR A 5 8.22 5.95 -10.39
CA TYR A 5 6.92 5.29 -10.24
C TYR A 5 6.42 5.49 -8.82
N VAL A 6 5.10 5.70 -8.71
CA VAL A 6 4.37 5.69 -7.44
C VAL A 6 3.37 4.53 -7.50
N TYR A 7 3.22 3.84 -6.38
CA TYR A 7 2.29 2.73 -6.19
C TYR A 7 1.13 3.20 -5.33
N LEU A 8 -0.08 3.23 -5.88
CA LEU A 8 -1.29 3.63 -5.17
C LEU A 8 -2.04 2.38 -4.69
N VAL A 9 -2.37 2.31 -3.41
CA VAL A 9 -3.27 1.29 -2.86
C VAL A 9 -4.61 1.93 -2.53
N TRP A 10 -5.66 1.43 -3.16
CA TRP A 10 -7.01 1.98 -3.09
C TRP A 10 -7.88 1.23 -2.09
N ASN A 11 -8.77 1.96 -1.43
CA ASN A 11 -9.85 1.33 -0.67
C ASN A 11 -10.82 0.56 -1.60
N LYS A 12 -11.75 -0.22 -1.03
CA LYS A 12 -12.66 -1.06 -1.82
C LYS A 12 -13.57 -0.27 -2.76
N SER A 13 -13.99 0.94 -2.37
CA SER A 13 -14.85 1.81 -3.18
C SER A 13 -14.09 2.58 -4.27
N ARG A 14 -12.75 2.53 -4.30
CA ARG A 14 -11.89 3.35 -5.17
C ARG A 14 -12.07 4.85 -4.99
N SER A 15 -12.50 5.30 -3.81
CA SER A 15 -12.67 6.71 -3.49
C SER A 15 -11.43 7.33 -2.85
N GLU A 16 -10.60 6.52 -2.18
CA GLU A 16 -9.42 6.98 -1.45
C GLU A 16 -8.25 6.04 -1.69
N CYS A 17 -7.03 6.58 -1.70
CA CYS A 17 -5.81 5.79 -1.82
C CYS A 17 -4.66 6.36 -0.99
N VAL A 18 -3.70 5.49 -0.70
CA VAL A 18 -2.39 5.85 -0.14
C VAL A 18 -1.30 5.52 -1.17
N GLY A 19 -0.34 6.42 -1.31
CA GLY A 19 0.78 6.29 -2.25
C GLY A 19 2.07 5.85 -1.57
N PHE A 20 2.84 5.03 -2.29
CA PHE A 20 4.15 4.54 -1.86
C PHE A 20 5.16 4.67 -3.01
N ASP A 21 6.39 5.05 -2.70
CA ASP A 21 7.51 5.01 -3.64
C ASP A 21 8.11 3.61 -3.72
N GLU A 22 8.03 2.86 -2.62
CA GLU A 22 8.49 1.47 -2.54
C GLU A 22 7.38 0.48 -2.88
N LYS A 23 7.67 -0.41 -3.83
CA LYS A 23 6.75 -1.49 -4.23
C LYS A 23 6.43 -2.44 -3.06
N ALA A 24 7.38 -2.66 -2.15
CA ALA A 24 7.21 -3.59 -1.03
C ALA A 24 6.12 -3.11 -0.06
N ASP A 25 6.14 -1.82 0.31
CA ASP A 25 5.15 -1.21 1.19
C ASP A 25 3.75 -1.23 0.57
N ALA A 26 3.66 -0.98 -0.74
CA ALA A 26 2.40 -1.07 -1.49
C ALA A 26 1.86 -2.50 -1.54
N ILE A 27 2.72 -3.51 -1.74
CA ILE A 27 2.30 -4.93 -1.71
C ILE A 27 1.81 -5.31 -0.32
N TRP A 28 2.53 -4.91 0.71
CA TRP A 28 2.15 -5.17 2.09
C TRP A 28 0.78 -4.55 2.38
N THR A 29 0.58 -3.27 2.02
CA THR A 29 -0.69 -2.56 2.21
C THR A 29 -1.82 -3.15 1.38
N SER A 30 -1.53 -3.64 0.18
CA SER A 30 -2.51 -4.27 -0.71
C SER A 30 -2.97 -5.64 -0.19
N LYS A 31 -2.05 -6.50 0.23
CA LYS A 31 -2.33 -7.91 0.50
C LYS A 31 -2.39 -8.29 1.97
N GLY A 32 -1.68 -7.57 2.83
CA GLY A 32 -1.51 -7.91 4.25
C GLY A 32 -0.63 -9.13 4.50
N CYS A 33 -0.20 -9.85 3.44
CA CYS A 33 0.62 -11.05 3.50
C CYS A 33 1.82 -10.93 2.55
N TYR A 34 2.85 -10.24 3.03
CA TYR A 34 4.22 -10.20 2.51
C TYR A 34 5.07 -9.68 3.69
N PRO A 35 6.42 -9.85 3.76
CA PRO A 35 7.18 -9.29 4.87
C PRO A 35 6.77 -7.83 5.09
N ARG A 36 6.49 -7.46 6.35
CA ARG A 36 6.22 -6.07 6.73
C ARG A 36 7.24 -5.20 5.99
N GLY A 37 6.76 -4.13 5.35
CA GLY A 37 7.58 -3.12 4.69
C GLY A 37 8.68 -2.57 5.60
N HIS A 38 9.46 -1.60 5.14
CA HIS A 38 10.74 -1.17 5.75
C HIS A 38 10.74 -0.83 7.27
N ASN A 39 9.60 -0.86 7.97
CA ASN A 39 9.41 -0.58 9.39
C ASN A 39 8.85 -1.77 10.21
N ALA A 40 9.34 -2.99 9.96
CA ALA A 40 8.78 -4.23 10.51
C ALA A 40 8.78 -4.40 12.06
N PHE A 41 9.40 -3.49 12.82
CA PHE A 41 9.46 -3.56 14.29
C PHE A 41 8.86 -2.32 14.97
N GLY A 42 7.67 -2.49 15.56
CA GLY A 42 7.13 -1.64 16.63
C GLY A 42 6.51 -0.29 16.24
N THR A 43 6.63 0.15 14.97
CA THR A 43 6.02 1.42 14.52
C THR A 43 4.90 1.16 13.51
N PRO A 44 3.66 1.60 13.81
CA PRO A 44 2.54 1.49 12.87
C PRO A 44 2.85 2.26 11.58
N THR A 45 2.75 1.61 10.42
CA THR A 45 2.88 2.31 9.13
C THR A 45 1.55 2.91 8.68
N ILE A 46 1.58 3.93 7.82
CA ILE A 46 0.35 4.44 7.19
C ILE A 46 -0.42 3.34 6.43
N GLY A 47 0.31 2.36 5.89
CA GLY A 47 -0.27 1.16 5.29
C GLY A 47 -1.08 0.33 6.27
N GLU A 48 -0.57 0.12 7.50
CA GLU A 48 -1.25 -0.64 8.55
C GLU A 48 -2.58 0.01 8.91
N VAL A 49 -2.55 1.31 9.19
CA VAL A 49 -3.77 2.07 9.51
C VAL A 49 -4.76 2.04 8.33
N PHE A 50 -4.26 2.19 7.10
CA PHE A 50 -5.12 2.14 5.90
C PHE A 50 -5.79 0.77 5.73
N ARG A 51 -5.05 -0.32 5.99
CA ARG A 51 -5.63 -1.67 5.96
C ARG A 51 -6.64 -1.88 7.07
N ASP A 52 -6.34 -1.48 8.29
CA ASP A 52 -7.27 -1.64 9.42
C ASP A 52 -8.61 -0.94 9.15
N CYS A 53 -8.59 0.20 8.44
CA CYS A 53 -9.80 0.91 8.04
C CYS A 53 -10.57 0.24 6.88
N TYR A 54 -9.88 -0.25 5.84
CA TYR A 54 -10.54 -0.62 4.56
C TYR A 54 -10.45 -2.11 4.19
N ALA A 55 -9.46 -2.82 4.72
CA ALA A 55 -9.26 -4.26 4.52
C ALA A 55 -9.88 -5.03 5.71
N LYS A 56 -11.19 -5.30 5.63
CA LYS A 56 -11.84 -6.30 6.51
C LYS A 56 -11.02 -7.60 6.52
N GLU A 57 -10.88 -8.25 7.67
CA GLU A 57 -10.05 -9.44 7.94
C GLU A 57 -9.70 -10.27 6.69
N GLY A 58 -8.43 -10.17 6.25
CA GLY A 58 -7.91 -10.94 5.11
C GLY A 58 -8.24 -10.40 3.71
N GLY A 59 -8.91 -9.25 3.60
CA GLY A 59 -9.25 -8.65 2.32
C GLY A 59 -8.04 -8.04 1.59
N GLU A 60 -7.95 -8.32 0.29
CA GLU A 60 -7.04 -7.59 -0.60
C GLU A 60 -7.61 -6.21 -0.97
N LEU A 61 -6.71 -5.23 -1.11
CA LEU A 61 -6.97 -3.89 -1.62
C LEU A 61 -6.29 -3.74 -2.98
N PHE A 62 -6.90 -3.00 -3.89
CA PHE A 62 -6.35 -2.87 -5.23
C PHE A 62 -5.11 -1.98 -5.25
N MET A 63 -4.05 -2.46 -5.91
CA MET A 63 -2.82 -1.70 -6.13
C MET A 63 -2.69 -1.28 -7.60
N GLN A 64 -2.30 -0.03 -7.82
CA GLN A 64 -2.04 0.56 -9.14
C GLN A 64 -0.61 1.09 -9.21
N LYS A 65 0.09 0.81 -10.30
CA LYS A 65 1.40 1.43 -10.59
C LYS A 65 1.19 2.64 -11.52
N VAL A 66 1.63 3.81 -11.08
CA VAL A 66 1.52 5.08 -11.83
C VAL A 66 2.92 5.59 -12.17
N LYS A 67 3.13 5.99 -13.42
CA LYS A 67 4.37 6.64 -13.86
C LYS A 67 4.24 8.14 -13.58
N VAL A 68 5.22 8.71 -12.89
CA VAL A 68 5.32 10.16 -12.68
C VAL A 68 6.34 10.71 -13.67
N SER A 69 5.92 11.71 -14.43
CA SER A 69 6.70 12.37 -15.49
C SER A 69 7.55 13.51 -14.96
#